data_AF-A0AAD6T2I4-F1
#
_entry.id   AF-A0AAD6T2I4-F1
#
_cell.length_a   1.000
_cell.length_b   1.000
_cell.length_c   1.000
_cell.angle_alpha   90.00
_cell.angle_beta   90.00
_cell.angle_gamma   90.00
#
_symmetry.space_group_name_H-M   'P 1'
#
loop_
_entity.id
_entity.type
_entity.pdbx_description
1 polymer ?
#
loop_
_entity_poly.entity_id
_entity_poly.type
_entity_poly.pdbx_seq_one_letter_code
_entity_poly.pdbx_strand_id
1 'polypeptide(L)'
;MTFANIHLKSLNDYKGAQGSLQRATATCNGFAQSAAGGAPSVVTNHLKLPSYQLVKSAPGVDEDPRVTEALKAANDSLTAVHETATKLLSTVYAVQVEHCRTMTNAGACAERFAADLTAYCKDVVLNSGFEDADRYETAVAMLKSAFIRELEELAIDFTAKLMKTSALKEAKAVTLANARADAEMTDATKPVADMIGEEIRKQ
;
A
#
# COMPACT_ATOMS: atom_id res chain seq x y z
N MET A 1 18.60 -7.72 -29.17
CA MET A 1 17.28 -7.35 -28.60
C MET A 1 16.29 -7.29 -29.76
N THR A 2 15.01 -7.61 -29.62
CA THR A 2 14.03 -7.60 -30.74
C THR A 2 12.85 -6.68 -30.42
N PHE A 3 12.07 -6.29 -31.42
CA PHE A 3 10.82 -5.52 -31.25
C PHE A 3 9.89 -6.14 -30.19
N ALA A 4 9.65 -7.45 -30.27
CA ALA A 4 8.81 -8.17 -29.33
C ALA A 4 9.36 -8.09 -27.88
N ASN A 5 10.68 -8.14 -27.71
CA ASN A 5 11.29 -8.02 -26.39
C ASN A 5 11.17 -6.60 -25.82
N ILE A 6 11.28 -5.56 -26.66
CA ILE A 6 11.11 -4.15 -26.25
C ILE A 6 9.67 -3.88 -25.82
N HIS A 7 8.71 -4.38 -26.60
CA HIS A 7 7.28 -4.29 -26.27
C HIS A 7 6.94 -5.03 -24.97
N LEU A 8 7.37 -6.30 -24.84
CA LEU A 8 7.13 -7.10 -23.65
C LEU A 8 7.75 -6.48 -22.39
N LYS A 9 8.99 -5.97 -22.49
CA LYS A 9 9.65 -5.26 -21.38
C LYS A 9 8.84 -4.04 -20.96
N SER A 10 8.43 -3.20 -21.91
CA SER A 10 7.67 -1.97 -21.64
C SER A 10 6.32 -2.27 -20.98
N LEU A 11 5.61 -3.32 -21.43
CA LEU A 11 4.38 -3.79 -20.79
C LEU A 11 4.60 -4.28 -19.36
N ASN A 12 5.64 -5.07 -19.14
CA ASN A 12 5.95 -5.62 -17.83
C ASN A 12 6.35 -4.52 -16.84
N ASP A 13 7.14 -3.54 -17.28
CA ASP A 13 7.53 -2.38 -16.49
C ASP A 13 6.29 -1.55 -16.10
N TYR A 14 5.37 -1.32 -17.03
CA TYR A 14 4.12 -0.61 -16.77
C TYR A 14 3.21 -1.36 -15.78
N LYS A 15 2.98 -2.66 -15.99
CA LYS A 15 2.19 -3.51 -15.07
C LYS A 15 2.83 -3.60 -13.68
N GLY A 16 4.15 -3.72 -13.62
CA GLY A 16 4.92 -3.73 -12.38
C GLY A 16 4.80 -2.41 -11.62
N ALA A 17 4.83 -1.28 -12.33
CA ALA A 17 4.61 0.05 -11.78
C ALA A 17 3.18 0.22 -11.24
N GLN A 18 2.17 -0.26 -11.96
CA GLN A 18 0.77 -0.27 -11.49
C GLN A 18 0.63 -1.05 -10.17
N GLY A 19 1.14 -2.28 -10.12
CA GLY A 19 1.10 -3.10 -8.90
C GLY A 19 1.84 -2.44 -7.72
N SER A 20 2.95 -1.76 -8.00
CA SER A 20 3.71 -1.01 -6.98
C SER A 20 2.96 0.23 -6.51
N LEU A 21 2.31 0.96 -7.42
CA LEU A 21 1.47 2.11 -7.12
C LEU A 21 0.31 1.72 -6.20
N GLN A 22 -0.38 0.61 -6.49
CA GLN A 22 -1.46 0.10 -5.65
C GLN A 22 -0.99 -0.19 -4.23
N ARG A 23 0.14 -0.91 -4.08
CA ARG A 23 0.69 -1.24 -2.76
C ARG A 23 1.10 0.01 -2.00
N ALA A 24 1.87 0.90 -2.63
CA ALA A 24 2.34 2.12 -1.99
C ALA A 24 1.19 3.04 -1.57
N THR A 25 0.16 3.20 -2.42
CA THR A 25 -1.03 4.00 -2.10
C THR A 25 -1.83 3.38 -0.95
N ALA A 26 -2.02 2.06 -0.94
CA ALA A 26 -2.70 1.37 0.16
C ALA A 26 -1.95 1.54 1.48
N THR A 27 -0.62 1.49 1.46
CA THR A 27 0.22 1.72 2.64
C THR A 27 0.12 3.17 3.14
N CYS A 28 0.16 4.17 2.24
CA CYS A 28 -0.07 5.58 2.58
C CYS A 28 -1.42 5.80 3.28
N ASN A 29 -2.49 5.20 2.76
CA ASN A 29 -3.82 5.30 3.38
C ASN A 29 -3.86 4.64 4.77
N GLY A 30 -3.08 3.57 4.98
CA GLY A 30 -2.93 2.93 6.29
C GLY A 30 -2.30 3.85 7.34
N PHE A 31 -1.31 4.66 6.96
CA PHE A 31 -0.73 5.65 7.88
C PHE A 31 -1.74 6.71 8.32
N ALA A 32 -2.63 7.16 7.42
CA ALA A 32 -3.68 8.14 7.76
C ALA A 32 -4.73 7.57 8.73
N GLN A 33 -5.09 6.29 8.60
CA GLN A 33 -6.09 5.64 9.47
C GLN A 33 -5.57 5.35 10.89
N SER A 34 -4.27 5.12 11.05
CA SER A 34 -3.66 4.80 12.34
C SER A 34 -3.31 6.02 13.20
N ALA A 35 -3.40 7.23 12.67
CA ALA A 35 -3.31 8.47 13.46
C ALA A 35 -4.42 8.58 14.54
N ALA A 36 -5.43 7.71 14.50
CA ALA A 36 -6.61 7.75 15.38
C ALA A 36 -6.54 6.90 16.67
N GLY A 37 -5.40 6.28 17.03
CA GLY A 37 -5.29 5.63 18.35
C GLY A 37 -4.40 4.41 18.49
N GLY A 38 -3.26 4.36 17.80
CA GLY A 38 -2.26 3.31 18.02
C GLY A 38 -1.22 3.25 16.91
N ALA A 39 -0.11 2.56 17.17
CA ALA A 39 0.94 2.40 16.18
C ALA A 39 0.42 1.71 14.90
N PRO A 40 0.56 2.28 13.69
CA PRO A 40 0.17 1.59 12.48
C PRO A 40 0.88 0.24 12.41
N SER A 41 0.12 -0.84 12.17
CA SER A 41 0.66 -2.19 11.98
C SER A 41 1.74 -2.25 10.90
N VAL A 42 1.69 -1.30 9.96
CA VAL A 42 2.71 -1.07 8.94
C VAL A 42 4.08 -0.77 9.56
N VAL A 43 4.17 0.08 10.58
CA VAL A 43 5.44 0.44 11.23
C VAL A 43 6.03 -0.77 11.96
N THR A 44 5.19 -1.51 12.70
CA THR A 44 5.59 -2.72 13.42
C THR A 44 6.06 -3.82 12.47
N ASN A 45 5.38 -4.00 11.34
CA ASN A 45 5.75 -5.01 10.33
C ASN A 45 7.00 -4.63 9.52
N HIS A 46 7.20 -3.34 9.21
CA HIS A 46 8.32 -2.89 8.37
C HIS A 46 9.64 -2.73 9.14
N LEU A 47 9.58 -2.22 10.37
CA LEU A 47 10.77 -2.00 11.17
C LEU A 47 11.14 -3.23 12.03
N LYS A 48 10.33 -4.30 11.96
CA LYS A 48 10.48 -5.52 12.79
C LYS A 48 10.70 -5.20 14.26
N LEU A 49 10.10 -4.11 14.71
CA LEU A 49 10.24 -3.70 16.07
C LEU A 49 9.48 -4.74 16.91
N PRO A 50 9.97 -5.08 18.13
CA PRO A 50 9.23 -5.93 19.04
C PRO A 50 7.79 -5.45 19.06
N SER A 51 6.81 -6.36 18.97
CA SER A 51 5.40 -5.99 19.04
C SER A 51 5.25 -5.10 20.26
N TYR A 52 5.08 -3.79 20.01
CA TYR A 52 5.10 -2.75 21.03
C TYR A 52 3.82 -2.81 21.84
N GLN A 53 3.56 -3.96 22.46
CA GLN A 53 2.72 -3.99 23.62
C GLN A 53 3.44 -3.08 24.62
N LEU A 54 2.90 -1.87 24.81
CA LEU A 54 3.15 -1.05 25.99
C LEU A 54 3.34 -2.02 27.14
N VAL A 55 4.48 -1.97 27.82
CA VAL A 55 4.82 -2.95 28.85
C VAL A 55 3.64 -2.99 29.81
N LYS A 56 2.81 -4.04 29.70
CA LYS A 56 1.67 -4.22 30.59
C LYS A 56 2.31 -4.46 31.94
N SER A 57 2.03 -3.59 32.90
CA SER A 57 2.54 -3.82 34.23
C SER A 57 2.07 -5.19 34.69
N ALA A 58 3.01 -6.04 35.07
CA ALA A 58 2.68 -7.30 35.71
C ALA A 58 2.14 -6.97 37.12
N PRO A 59 1.12 -7.71 37.61
CA PRO A 59 0.63 -7.52 38.97
C PRO A 59 1.80 -7.62 39.97
N GLY A 60 2.01 -6.59 40.79
CA GLY A 60 3.09 -6.51 41.79
C GLY A 60 4.40 -5.84 41.32
N VAL A 61 4.48 -5.37 40.06
CA VAL A 61 5.64 -4.62 39.54
C VAL A 61 5.51 -3.10 39.74
N ASP A 62 4.28 -2.61 39.94
CA ASP A 62 3.95 -1.17 40.08
C ASP A 62 4.11 -0.61 41.51
N GLU A 63 4.69 -1.36 42.45
CA GLU A 63 4.82 -0.90 43.85
C GLU A 63 6.07 -0.03 44.10
N ASP A 64 7.09 -0.09 43.23
CA ASP A 64 8.27 0.79 43.30
C ASP A 64 8.09 1.99 42.34
N PRO A 65 8.02 3.23 42.85
CA PRO A 65 7.84 4.42 42.00
C PRO A 65 8.95 4.60 40.95
N ARG A 66 10.16 4.07 41.19
CA ARG A 66 11.26 4.10 40.21
C ARG A 66 10.97 3.20 39.01
N VAL A 67 10.26 2.09 39.23
CA VAL A 67 9.84 1.17 38.16
C VAL A 67 8.71 1.81 37.35
N THR A 68 7.75 2.45 38.00
CA THR A 68 6.69 3.22 37.31
C THR A 68 7.26 4.37 36.47
N GLU A 69 8.23 5.11 37.01
CA GLU A 69 8.88 6.22 36.31
C GLU A 69 9.73 5.72 35.12
N ALA A 70 10.47 4.62 35.29
CA ALA A 70 11.20 3.97 34.21
C ALA A 70 10.27 3.41 33.12
N LEU A 71 9.13 2.81 33.50
CA LEU A 71 8.12 2.33 32.56
C LEU A 71 7.50 3.48 31.76
N LYS A 72 7.20 4.60 32.42
CA LYS A 72 6.72 5.81 31.76
C LYS A 72 7.76 6.36 30.78
N ALA A 73 9.01 6.54 31.22
CA ALA A 73 10.09 7.03 30.36
C ALA A 73 10.35 6.10 29.15
N ALA A 74 10.23 4.79 29.35
CA ALA A 74 10.29 3.80 28.28
C ALA A 74 9.12 3.96 27.30
N ASN A 75 7.88 4.06 27.79
CA ASN A 75 6.69 4.26 26.94
C ASN A 75 6.74 5.60 26.16
N ASP A 76 7.23 6.67 26.78
CA ASP A 76 7.40 7.97 26.14
C ASP A 76 8.46 7.89 25.02
N SER A 77 9.59 7.24 25.29
CA SER A 77 10.64 7.01 24.29
C SER A 77 10.15 6.15 23.13
N LEU A 78 9.37 5.11 23.42
CA LEU A 78 8.75 4.25 22.42
C LEU A 78 7.76 5.03 21.55
N THR A 79 6.99 5.93 22.14
CA THR A 79 6.06 6.82 21.42
C THR A 79 6.82 7.76 20.49
N ALA A 80 7.90 8.38 20.95
CA ALA A 80 8.72 9.28 20.13
C ALA A 80 9.39 8.56 18.93
N VAL A 81 9.92 7.35 19.17
CA VAL A 81 10.45 6.49 18.09
C VAL A 81 9.36 6.17 17.09
N HIS A 82 8.15 5.90 17.58
CA HIS A 82 7.01 5.55 16.75
C HIS A 82 6.55 6.70 15.84
N GLU A 83 6.44 7.90 16.38
CA GLU A 83 6.09 9.10 15.61
C GLU A 83 7.14 9.38 14.53
N THR A 84 8.42 9.27 14.90
CA THR A 84 9.53 9.49 13.97
C THR A 84 9.55 8.45 12.84
N ALA A 85 9.38 7.17 13.20
CA ALA A 85 9.29 6.07 12.25
C ALA A 85 8.11 6.22 11.28
N THR A 86 6.94 6.61 11.81
CA THR A 86 5.74 6.85 11.00
C THR A 86 5.97 7.99 10.01
N LYS A 87 6.56 9.11 10.45
CA LYS A 87 6.88 10.26 9.60
C LYS A 87 7.90 9.91 8.51
N LEU A 88 8.94 9.13 8.85
CA LEU A 88 9.94 8.68 7.89
C LEU A 88 9.30 7.78 6.83
N LEU A 89 8.58 6.73 7.25
CA LEU A 89 7.97 5.78 6.33
C LEU A 89 6.90 6.45 5.46
N SER A 90 6.06 7.32 6.02
CA SER A 90 5.05 8.04 5.23
C SER A 90 5.69 8.90 4.15
N THR A 91 6.82 9.56 4.45
CA THR A 91 7.59 10.35 3.46
C THR A 91 8.15 9.47 2.36
N VAL A 92 8.77 8.33 2.71
CA VAL A 92 9.34 7.39 1.73
C VAL A 92 8.25 6.85 0.81
N TYR A 93 7.10 6.43 1.38
CA TYR A 93 5.98 5.94 0.58
C TYR A 93 5.34 7.03 -0.27
N ALA A 94 5.28 8.29 0.17
CA ALA A 94 4.81 9.40 -0.64
C ALA A 94 5.69 9.61 -1.88
N VAL A 95 7.02 9.62 -1.71
CA VAL A 95 7.98 9.68 -2.84
C VAL A 95 7.82 8.48 -3.77
N GLN A 96 7.64 7.28 -3.21
CA GLN A 96 7.43 6.07 -4.01
C GLN A 96 6.12 6.14 -4.82
N VAL A 97 5.04 6.67 -4.25
CA VAL A 97 3.76 6.89 -4.94
C VAL A 97 3.95 7.84 -6.12
N GLU A 98 4.64 8.97 -5.93
CA GLU A 98 4.91 9.91 -7.02
C GLU A 98 5.73 9.25 -8.14
N HIS A 99 6.81 8.55 -7.79
CA HIS A 99 7.62 7.84 -8.77
C HIS A 99 6.80 6.81 -9.55
N CYS A 100 5.97 6.02 -8.86
CA CYS A 100 5.10 5.06 -9.52
C CYS A 100 4.05 5.74 -10.41
N ARG A 101 3.51 6.90 -10.03
CA ARG A 101 2.56 7.66 -10.88
C ARG A 101 3.20 8.08 -12.20
N THR A 102 4.44 8.57 -12.17
CA THR A 102 5.20 8.90 -13.39
C THR A 102 5.43 7.66 -14.26
N MET A 103 5.72 6.52 -13.63
CA MET A 103 5.91 5.25 -14.35
C MET A 103 4.63 4.68 -14.95
N THR A 104 3.47 4.90 -14.31
CA THR A 104 2.15 4.51 -14.81
C THR A 104 1.52 5.53 -15.75
N ASN A 105 2.23 6.59 -16.13
CA ASN A 105 1.76 7.52 -17.15
C ASN A 105 1.92 6.87 -18.53
N ALA A 106 0.80 6.56 -19.19
CA ALA A 106 0.79 5.90 -20.49
C ALA A 106 1.60 6.66 -21.55
N GLY A 107 1.49 8.00 -21.57
CA GLY A 107 2.27 8.84 -22.46
C GLY A 107 3.78 8.71 -22.23
N ALA A 108 4.24 8.87 -20.98
CA ALA A 108 5.66 8.76 -20.64
C ALA A 108 6.22 7.34 -20.84
N CYS A 109 5.40 6.30 -20.67
CA CYS A 109 5.77 4.93 -21.01
C CYS A 109 5.90 4.73 -22.52
N ALA A 110 4.94 5.26 -23.30
CA ALA A 110 4.97 5.19 -24.75
C ALA A 110 6.12 5.99 -25.37
N GLU A 111 6.53 7.12 -24.79
CA GLU A 111 7.74 7.84 -25.21
C GLU A 111 9.00 6.99 -25.02
N ARG A 112 9.13 6.32 -23.87
CA ARG A 112 10.28 5.44 -23.61
C ARG A 112 10.29 4.23 -24.55
N PHE A 113 9.13 3.63 -24.79
CA PHE A 113 8.97 2.57 -25.77
C PHE A 113 9.40 3.04 -27.18
N ALA A 114 8.94 4.22 -27.61
CA ALA A 114 9.31 4.78 -28.91
C ALA A 114 10.81 5.10 -29.01
N ALA A 115 11.43 5.58 -27.92
CA ALA A 115 12.87 5.82 -27.86
C ALA A 115 13.67 4.52 -27.98
N ASP A 116 13.30 3.48 -27.23
CA ASP A 116 13.93 2.15 -27.30
C ASP A 116 13.77 1.53 -28.70
N LEU A 117 12.58 1.67 -29.31
CA LEU A 117 12.34 1.22 -30.69
C LEU A 117 13.17 2.01 -31.70
N THR A 118 13.27 3.32 -31.55
CA THR A 118 14.06 4.16 -32.46
C THR A 118 15.53 3.80 -32.37
N ALA A 119 16.06 3.59 -31.17
CA ALA A 119 17.44 3.15 -30.96
C ALA A 119 17.70 1.79 -31.64
N TYR A 120 16.78 0.84 -31.45
CA TYR A 120 16.87 -0.47 -32.10
C TYR A 120 16.80 -0.38 -33.63
N CYS A 121 15.86 0.40 -34.17
CA CYS A 121 15.73 0.62 -35.61
C CYS A 121 17.02 1.23 -36.18
N LYS A 122 17.58 2.26 -35.53
CA LYS A 122 18.83 2.89 -35.97
C LYS A 122 19.99 1.88 -35.98
N ASP A 123 20.13 1.08 -34.94
CA ASP A 123 21.15 0.02 -34.89
C ASP A 123 20.98 -1.02 -36.00
N VAL A 124 19.75 -1.48 -36.26
CA VAL A 124 19.50 -2.46 -37.33
C VAL A 124 19.73 -1.84 -38.71
N VAL A 125 19.24 -0.63 -38.95
CA VAL A 125 19.31 0.06 -40.24
C VAL A 125 20.76 0.40 -40.60
N LEU A 126 21.54 0.95 -39.66
CA LEU A 126 22.98 1.22 -39.84
C LEU A 126 23.76 -0.07 -40.16
N ASN A 127 23.37 -1.20 -39.59
CA ASN A 127 24.03 -2.48 -39.83
C ASN A 127 23.52 -3.22 -41.09
N SER A 128 22.37 -2.82 -41.65
CA SER A 128 21.71 -3.54 -42.74
C SER A 128 21.73 -2.79 -44.09
N GLY A 129 22.25 -1.56 -44.12
CA GLY A 129 22.43 -0.78 -45.36
C GLY A 129 21.13 -0.21 -45.95
N PHE A 130 20.05 -0.12 -45.18
CA PHE A 130 18.82 0.55 -45.61
C PHE A 130 18.94 2.06 -45.35
N GLU A 131 18.55 2.92 -46.31
CA GLU A 131 18.73 4.38 -46.22
C GLU A 131 17.44 5.15 -45.89
N ASP A 132 16.27 4.49 -45.89
CA ASP A 132 14.98 5.17 -45.80
C ASP A 132 14.52 5.38 -44.34
N ALA A 133 15.11 6.37 -43.68
CA ALA A 133 14.84 6.73 -42.28
C ALA A 133 13.36 7.11 -42.03
N ASP A 134 12.72 7.79 -42.98
CA ASP A 134 11.35 8.31 -42.86
C ASP A 134 10.32 7.18 -42.68
N ARG A 135 10.53 6.04 -43.35
CA ARG A 135 9.65 4.87 -43.20
C ARG A 135 9.67 4.28 -41.80
N TYR A 136 10.83 4.23 -41.16
CA TYR A 136 10.96 3.67 -39.81
C TYR A 136 10.42 4.63 -38.76
N GLU A 137 10.62 5.93 -38.91
CA GLU A 137 10.03 6.93 -38.01
C GLU A 137 8.50 6.88 -38.04
N THR A 138 7.93 6.75 -39.24
CA THR A 138 6.48 6.56 -39.41
C THR A 138 6.00 5.28 -38.73
N ALA A 139 6.71 4.16 -38.91
CA ALA A 139 6.37 2.89 -38.27
C ALA A 139 6.44 2.96 -36.72
N VAL A 140 7.47 3.60 -36.18
CA VAL A 140 7.61 3.81 -34.72
C VAL A 140 6.47 4.67 -34.19
N ALA A 141 6.07 5.73 -34.89
CA ALA A 141 4.93 6.57 -34.51
C ALA A 141 3.60 5.79 -34.48
N MET A 142 3.36 4.92 -35.46
CA MET A 142 2.18 4.04 -35.49
C MET A 142 2.20 3.04 -34.33
N LEU A 143 3.35 2.38 -34.10
CA LEU A 143 3.51 1.43 -32.99
C LEU A 143 3.33 2.10 -31.64
N LYS A 144 3.86 3.31 -31.45
CA LYS A 144 3.67 4.13 -30.24
C LYS A 144 2.19 4.41 -30.02
N SER A 145 1.45 4.81 -31.06
CA SER A 145 0.02 5.11 -30.94
C SER A 145 -0.81 3.87 -30.60
N ALA A 146 -0.49 2.72 -31.20
CA ALA A 146 -1.12 1.45 -30.84
C ALA A 146 -0.80 1.04 -29.39
N PHE A 147 0.45 1.23 -28.97
CA PHE A 147 0.90 0.93 -27.62
C PHE A 147 0.22 1.80 -26.56
N ILE A 148 0.00 3.10 -26.83
CA ILE A 148 -0.77 3.99 -25.93
C ILE A 148 -2.15 3.42 -25.65
N ARG A 149 -2.88 2.97 -26.68
CA ARG A 149 -4.22 2.37 -26.51
C ARG A 149 -4.16 1.13 -25.63
N GLU A 150 -3.18 0.26 -25.83
CA GLU A 150 -2.98 -0.93 -25.00
C GLU A 150 -2.69 -0.56 -23.53
N LEU A 151 -1.89 0.48 -23.29
CA LEU A 151 -1.61 0.97 -21.93
C LEU A 151 -2.84 1.61 -21.26
N GLU A 152 -3.70 2.27 -22.04
CA GLU A 152 -4.98 2.85 -21.58
C GLU A 152 -5.97 1.75 -21.19
N GLU A 153 -6.12 0.71 -22.02
CA GLU A 153 -6.93 -0.47 -21.69
C GLU A 153 -6.45 -1.14 -20.39
N LEU A 154 -5.12 -1.33 -20.25
CA LEU A 154 -4.53 -1.84 -19.01
C LEU A 154 -4.77 -0.93 -17.81
N ALA A 155 -4.79 0.39 -18.00
CA ALA A 155 -5.10 1.35 -16.93
C ALA A 155 -6.56 1.25 -16.47
N ILE A 156 -7.49 1.11 -17.41
CA ILE A 156 -8.92 0.92 -17.13
C ILE A 156 -9.13 -0.38 -16.35
N ASP A 157 -8.57 -1.49 -16.83
CA ASP A 157 -8.65 -2.80 -16.18
C ASP A 157 -8.08 -2.78 -14.77
N PHE A 158 -6.94 -2.12 -14.59
CA PHE A 158 -6.30 -1.97 -13.29
C PHE A 158 -7.17 -1.15 -12.32
N THR A 159 -7.75 -0.04 -12.80
CA THR A 159 -8.65 0.81 -12.01
C THR A 159 -9.92 0.06 -11.60
N ALA A 160 -10.51 -0.71 -12.52
CA ALA A 160 -11.67 -1.56 -12.22
C ALA A 160 -11.35 -2.62 -11.16
N LYS A 161 -10.19 -3.28 -11.25
CA LYS A 161 -9.72 -4.24 -10.24
C LYS A 161 -9.49 -3.58 -8.88
N LEU A 162 -8.95 -2.36 -8.86
CA LEU A 162 -8.75 -1.57 -7.65
C LEU A 162 -10.08 -1.25 -6.97
N MET A 163 -11.06 -0.71 -7.71
CA MET A 163 -12.38 -0.38 -7.17
C MET A 163 -13.08 -1.60 -6.59
N LYS A 164 -13.06 -2.73 -7.30
CA LYS A 164 -13.62 -4.00 -6.80
C LYS A 164 -12.95 -4.44 -5.49
N THR A 165 -11.64 -4.27 -5.38
CA THR A 165 -10.89 -4.63 -4.17
C THR A 165 -11.21 -3.70 -3.00
N SER A 166 -11.39 -2.39 -3.25
CA SER A 166 -11.81 -1.44 -2.22
C SER A 166 -13.20 -1.78 -1.69
N ALA A 167 -14.16 -1.98 -2.59
CA ALA A 167 -15.54 -2.35 -2.23
C ALA A 167 -15.59 -3.64 -1.39
N LEU A 168 -14.77 -4.65 -1.74
CA LEU A 168 -14.65 -5.88 -0.95
C LEU A 168 -14.06 -5.64 0.45
N LYS A 169 -13.08 -4.74 0.59
CA LYS A 169 -12.51 -4.39 1.90
C LYS A 169 -13.50 -3.63 2.76
N GLU A 170 -14.21 -2.66 2.18
CA GLU A 170 -15.25 -1.89 2.85
C GLU A 170 -16.39 -2.80 3.33
N ALA A 171 -16.87 -3.71 2.47
CA ALA A 171 -17.87 -4.69 2.85
C ALA A 171 -17.42 -5.55 4.04
N LYS A 172 -16.17 -6.06 4.02
CA LYS A 172 -15.60 -6.83 5.13
C LYS A 172 -15.46 -6.00 6.42
N ALA A 173 -15.06 -4.73 6.32
CA ALA A 173 -14.95 -3.85 7.46
C ALA A 173 -16.32 -3.60 8.11
N VAL A 174 -17.37 -3.40 7.30
CA VAL A 174 -18.76 -3.30 7.78
C VAL A 174 -19.21 -4.59 8.45
N THR A 175 -18.95 -5.76 7.84
CA THR A 175 -19.28 -7.06 8.46
C THR A 175 -18.58 -7.24 9.82
N LEU A 176 -17.30 -6.87 9.92
CA LEU A 176 -16.55 -6.95 11.17
C LEU A 176 -17.08 -5.97 12.23
N ALA A 177 -17.43 -4.74 11.83
CA ALA A 177 -18.01 -3.75 12.74
C ALA A 177 -19.37 -4.23 13.29
N ASN A 178 -20.22 -4.78 12.44
CA ASN A 178 -21.49 -5.38 12.86
C ASN A 178 -21.27 -6.56 13.81
N ALA A 179 -20.33 -7.46 13.49
CA ALA A 179 -20.00 -8.59 14.37
C ALA A 179 -19.45 -8.14 15.74
N ARG A 180 -18.69 -7.03 15.79
CA ARG A 180 -18.22 -6.44 17.04
C ARG A 180 -19.36 -5.82 17.84
N ALA A 181 -20.25 -5.07 17.20
CA ALA A 181 -21.42 -4.50 17.86
C ALA A 181 -22.35 -5.59 18.43
N ASP A 182 -22.53 -6.70 17.70
CA ASP A 182 -23.30 -7.87 18.18
C ASP A 182 -22.62 -8.56 19.36
N ALA A 183 -21.30 -8.69 19.34
CA ALA A 183 -20.51 -9.24 20.45
C ALA A 183 -20.57 -8.34 21.70
N GLU A 184 -20.48 -7.02 21.53
CA GLU A 184 -20.61 -6.05 22.63
C GLU A 184 -22.03 -6.04 23.22
N MET A 185 -23.08 -6.20 22.40
CA MET A 185 -24.45 -6.34 22.89
C MET A 185 -24.69 -7.63 23.67
N THR A 186 -24.03 -8.74 23.29
CA THR A 186 -24.17 -10.02 24.01
C THR A 186 -23.44 -10.01 25.35
N ASP A 187 -22.32 -9.30 25.47
CA ASP A 187 -21.60 -9.12 26.74
C ASP A 187 -22.34 -8.17 27.72
N ALA A 188 -23.15 -7.24 27.18
CA ALA A 188 -24.00 -6.36 27.97
C ALA A 188 -25.28 -7.04 28.53
N THR A 189 -25.68 -8.19 27.99
CA THR A 189 -26.81 -8.98 28.50
C THR A 189 -26.36 -10.03 29.51
N LYS A 190 -26.20 -9.63 30.78
CA LYS A 190 -26.18 -10.63 31.87
C LYS A 190 -27.51 -11.41 31.85
N PRO A 191 -27.50 -12.75 32.03
CA PRO A 191 -28.73 -13.50 32.20
C PRO A 191 -29.49 -12.97 33.41
N VAL A 192 -30.78 -12.65 33.26
CA VAL A 192 -31.66 -12.19 34.36
C VAL A 192 -31.62 -13.13 35.57
N ALA A 193 -31.30 -14.42 35.36
CA ALA A 193 -31.11 -15.40 36.41
C ALA A 193 -29.97 -15.07 37.40
N ASP A 194 -28.89 -14.42 36.95
CA ASP A 194 -27.76 -14.07 37.82
C ASP A 194 -28.05 -12.82 38.66
N MET A 195 -28.86 -11.88 38.14
CA MET A 195 -29.32 -10.71 38.90
C MET A 195 -30.27 -11.11 40.03
N ILE A 196 -31.21 -12.03 39.78
CA ILE A 196 -32.15 -12.53 40.80
C ILE A 196 -31.41 -13.31 41.90
N GLY A 197 -30.36 -14.08 41.55
CA GLY A 197 -29.55 -14.81 42.52
C GLY A 197 -28.71 -13.91 43.44
N GLU A 198 -28.24 -12.76 42.94
CA GLU A 198 -27.49 -11.78 43.75
C GLU A 198 -28.39 -10.99 44.71
N GLU A 199 -29.65 -10.74 44.34
CA GLU A 199 -30.62 -10.02 45.19
C GLU A 199 -31.10 -10.88 46.37
N ILE A 200 -31.27 -12.19 46.16
CA ILE A 200 -31.68 -13.16 47.20
C ILE A 200 -30.57 -13.41 48.23
N ARG A 201 -29.29 -13.29 47.86
CA ARG A 201 -28.15 -13.44 48.80
C ARG A 201 -27.89 -12.22 49.68
N LYS A 202 -28.54 -11.09 49.41
CA LYS A 202 -28.40 -9.83 50.19
C LYS A 202 -29.52 -9.62 51.22
N GLN A 203 -30.48 -10.54 51.32
CA GLN A 203 -31.46 -10.63 52.41
C GLN A 203 -31.06 -11.73 53.39
#